data_AF-A0A0N0JD00-F1
#
_entry.id   AF-A0A0N0JD00-F1
#
_cell.length_a   1.000
_cell.length_b   1.000
_cell.length_c   1.000
_cell.angle_alpha   90.00
_cell.angle_beta   90.00
_cell.angle_gamma   90.00
#
_symmetry.space_group_name_H-M   'P 1'
#
loop_
_entity.id
_entity.type
_entity.pdbx_description
1 polymer ?
#
loop_
_entity_poly.entity_id
_entity_poly.type
_entity_poly.pdbx_seq_one_letter_code
_entity_poly.pdbx_strand_id
1 'polypeptide(L)'
;MQMNQATLELTSLSASAADGARATTLEDPCGFDIGWDHAHHGLVPPAELLLDGTAIGQGWRAGRAVFGRRTLSGNRHTRAWLALRIRAWRQGAAFDAQQVNAAYLAQLDTPRCPVRRTPLGGPVGHEDAAVIERLNPHAAYAAGNLAVMSHGAARAWEGVDVLDALRRARAAERSGETVAGLDAGAWWRVATLRACTQPLPFHEAASLPLAVLPPNRVRVLNAVQGLQALVSRLFLLPGWSARTRALAQLLPAHTLRPDYNLFIGAVAPRIIEAGNEPAALRRAVEDAWLHERVQRRWQHWVLSLGEAGTESLLKCAADTGLAGVRTVCHPLEQATEGWGLAIDSSSALRPPARRPAPQAGRQRTAPPPLRPVVRGSGGRPASAR
;
A
#
# COMPACT_ATOMS: atom_id res chain seq x y z
N MET A 1 41.91 -22.96 2.62
CA MET A 1 42.46 -21.59 2.57
C MET A 1 41.38 -20.67 3.11
N GLN A 2 41.38 -20.47 4.43
CA GLN A 2 40.45 -19.59 5.15
C GLN A 2 40.83 -18.13 4.88
N MET A 3 39.93 -17.35 4.30
CA MET A 3 40.06 -15.89 4.27
C MET A 3 39.35 -15.32 5.50
N ASN A 4 40.14 -14.97 6.51
CA ASN A 4 39.71 -14.12 7.61
C ASN A 4 39.43 -12.71 7.07
N GLN A 5 38.18 -12.27 7.09
CA GLN A 5 37.86 -10.85 6.95
C GLN A 5 37.85 -10.20 8.32
N ALA A 6 38.77 -9.26 8.52
CA ALA A 6 38.78 -8.36 9.67
C ALA A 6 37.78 -7.22 9.42
N THR A 7 36.69 -7.20 10.19
CA THR A 7 35.80 -6.05 10.28
C THR A 7 36.40 -5.06 11.27
N LEU A 8 36.78 -3.87 10.79
CA LEU A 8 37.14 -2.76 11.66
C LEU A 8 35.86 -2.16 12.24
N GLU A 9 35.59 -2.45 13.51
CA GLU A 9 34.57 -1.73 14.27
C GLU A 9 35.13 -0.36 14.68
N LEU A 10 34.60 0.71 14.06
CA LEU A 10 34.77 2.05 14.60
C LEU A 10 33.75 2.23 15.73
N THR A 11 34.21 1.96 16.94
CA THR A 11 33.51 2.29 18.18
C THR A 11 33.29 3.81 18.22
N SER A 12 32.03 4.24 18.16
CA SER A 12 31.66 5.64 18.41
C SER A 12 31.85 5.96 19.89
N LEU A 13 33.03 6.46 20.22
CA LEU A 13 33.29 7.03 21.55
C LEU A 13 32.57 8.38 21.67
N SER A 14 31.62 8.42 22.61
CA SER A 14 30.94 9.62 23.05
C SER A 14 31.91 10.60 23.74
N ALA A 15 31.92 11.83 23.24
CA ALA A 15 32.23 13.12 23.86
C ALA A 15 33.12 13.18 25.12
N SER A 16 34.24 13.90 25.00
CA SER A 16 34.69 14.85 26.02
C SER A 16 35.23 16.11 25.36
N ALA A 17 34.91 17.26 25.95
CA ALA A 17 35.10 18.61 25.45
C ALA A 17 36.56 19.08 25.38
N ALA A 18 36.91 19.85 24.34
CA ALA A 18 37.66 21.10 24.43
C ALA A 18 37.88 21.74 23.04
N ASP A 19 37.50 23.01 22.93
CA ASP A 19 37.94 24.08 22.02
C ASP A 19 38.02 23.90 20.49
N GLY A 20 37.33 24.81 19.80
CA GLY A 20 38.03 25.66 18.85
C GLY A 20 38.07 25.24 17.38
N ALA A 21 37.07 24.53 16.86
CA ALA A 21 36.82 24.51 15.42
C ALA A 21 35.31 24.35 15.18
N ARG A 22 34.71 25.28 14.41
CA ARG A 22 33.37 25.10 13.85
C ARG A 22 33.40 23.88 12.93
N ALA A 23 33.18 22.70 13.49
CA ALA A 23 32.74 21.54 12.74
C ALA A 23 31.41 21.95 12.11
N THR A 24 31.42 22.21 10.80
CA THR A 24 30.22 22.23 9.97
C THR A 24 29.59 20.86 10.08
N THR A 25 28.77 20.65 11.10
CA THR A 25 27.76 19.60 11.11
C THR A 25 27.03 19.70 9.77
N LEU A 26 27.15 18.66 8.95
CA LEU A 26 26.31 18.52 7.76
C LEU A 26 24.87 18.68 8.22
N GLU A 27 24.24 19.80 7.87
CA GLU A 27 22.92 20.19 8.37
C GLU A 27 21.83 19.16 7.99
N ASP A 28 22.15 18.25 7.08
CA ASP A 28 21.33 17.10 6.70
C ASP A 28 22.18 15.98 6.06
N PRO A 29 22.60 14.97 6.83
CA PRO A 29 23.39 13.84 6.33
C PRO A 29 22.65 13.02 5.25
N CYS A 30 21.33 12.89 5.38
CA CYS A 30 20.52 12.12 4.43
C CYS A 30 20.51 12.80 3.05
N GLY A 31 20.31 14.12 3.03
CA GLY A 31 20.43 14.92 1.81
C GLY A 31 21.82 14.79 1.18
N PHE A 32 22.88 14.88 1.99
CA PHE A 32 24.25 14.70 1.52
C PHE A 32 24.47 13.34 0.85
N ASP A 33 24.05 12.25 1.50
CA ASP A 33 24.22 10.88 0.99
C ASP A 33 23.48 10.67 -0.35
N ILE A 34 22.29 11.25 -0.50
CA ILE A 34 21.54 11.21 -1.76
C ILE A 34 22.35 11.90 -2.89
N GLY A 35 22.90 13.07 -2.61
CA GLY A 35 23.77 13.79 -3.56
C GLY A 35 25.02 13.00 -3.93
N TRP A 36 25.66 12.40 -2.94
CA TRP A 36 26.83 11.55 -3.10
C TRP A 36 26.55 10.36 -4.03
N ASP A 37 25.43 9.67 -3.83
CA ASP A 37 25.05 8.53 -4.67
C ASP A 37 24.68 8.92 -6.10
N HIS A 38 24.06 10.10 -6.29
CA HIS A 38 23.90 10.67 -7.62
C HIS A 38 25.26 10.80 -8.33
N ALA A 39 26.28 11.34 -7.65
CA ALA A 39 27.61 11.49 -8.21
C ALA A 39 28.29 10.14 -8.48
N HIS A 40 28.15 9.18 -7.57
CA HIS A 40 28.71 7.83 -7.71
C HIS A 40 28.18 7.10 -8.96
N HIS A 41 26.93 7.35 -9.33
CA HIS A 41 26.29 6.80 -10.53
C HIS A 41 26.40 7.71 -11.78
N GLY A 42 27.15 8.81 -11.70
CA GLY A 42 27.31 9.75 -12.82
C GLY A 42 26.00 10.44 -13.22
N LEU A 43 25.05 10.56 -12.30
CA LEU A 43 23.75 11.19 -12.51
C LEU A 43 23.72 12.58 -11.87
N VAL A 44 22.95 13.47 -12.49
CA VAL A 44 22.76 14.84 -12.00
C VAL A 44 21.44 14.91 -11.22
N PRO A 45 21.42 15.40 -9.97
CA PRO A 45 20.19 15.70 -9.24
C PRO A 45 19.30 16.71 -10.00
N PRO A 46 18.00 16.80 -9.68
CA PRO A 46 17.15 17.89 -10.14
C PRO A 46 17.80 19.26 -9.91
N ALA A 47 17.68 20.18 -10.87
CA ALA A 47 18.42 21.44 -10.87
C ALA A 47 18.13 22.31 -9.62
N GLU A 48 16.89 22.26 -9.13
CA GLU A 48 16.47 22.96 -7.91
C GLU A 48 17.19 22.46 -6.64
N LEU A 49 17.77 21.25 -6.67
CA LEU A 49 18.54 20.65 -5.58
C LEU A 49 20.05 20.83 -5.74
N LEU A 50 20.49 21.61 -6.74
CA LEU A 50 21.90 21.96 -6.97
C LEU A 50 22.26 23.38 -6.55
N LEU A 51 21.30 24.13 -6.00
CA LEU A 51 21.52 25.48 -5.47
C LEU A 51 22.52 25.45 -4.30
N ASP A 52 23.27 26.54 -4.15
CA ASP A 52 24.22 26.69 -3.05
C ASP A 52 23.52 26.56 -1.69
N GLY A 53 24.16 25.84 -0.77
CA GLY A 53 23.62 25.54 0.56
C GLY A 53 22.76 24.27 0.63
N THR A 54 22.26 23.71 -0.47
CA THR A 54 21.48 22.46 -0.40
C THR A 54 22.35 21.25 -0.06
N ALA A 55 21.92 20.41 0.90
CA ALA A 55 22.68 19.23 1.32
C ALA A 55 22.93 18.24 0.16
N ILE A 56 21.92 18.03 -0.70
CA ILE A 56 22.04 17.21 -1.92
C ILE A 56 23.09 17.80 -2.88
N GLY A 57 23.05 19.13 -3.12
CA GLY A 57 24.03 19.79 -3.98
C GLY A 57 25.45 19.70 -3.42
N GLN A 58 25.62 19.81 -2.09
CA GLN A 58 26.91 19.64 -1.41
C GLN A 58 27.46 18.21 -1.59
N GLY A 59 26.63 17.20 -1.30
CA GLY A 59 27.01 15.79 -1.46
C GLY A 59 27.36 15.42 -2.89
N TRP A 60 26.60 15.93 -3.86
CA TRP A 60 26.89 15.69 -5.28
C TRP A 60 28.21 16.31 -5.74
N ARG A 61 28.51 17.55 -5.33
CA ARG A 61 29.79 18.20 -5.64
C ARG A 61 30.97 17.47 -5.00
N ALA A 62 30.83 17.07 -3.73
CA ALA A 62 31.83 16.28 -3.03
C ALA A 62 32.08 14.94 -3.72
N GLY A 63 31.03 14.18 -4.02
CA GLY A 63 31.12 12.91 -4.72
C GLY A 63 31.74 13.07 -6.12
N ARG A 64 31.39 14.12 -6.86
CA ARG A 64 31.99 14.40 -8.17
C ARG A 64 33.49 14.63 -8.12
N ALA A 65 33.98 15.31 -7.07
CA ALA A 65 35.41 15.50 -6.87
C ALA A 65 36.14 14.17 -6.60
N VAL A 66 35.47 13.22 -5.95
CA VAL A 66 36.02 11.90 -5.60
C VAL A 66 35.96 10.91 -6.77
N PHE A 67 34.79 10.75 -7.38
CA PHE A 67 34.58 9.74 -8.43
C PHE A 67 35.10 10.20 -9.80
N GLY A 68 35.06 11.50 -10.09
CA GLY A 68 35.48 12.04 -11.37
C GLY A 68 34.78 11.35 -12.54
N ARG A 69 35.56 10.63 -13.38
CA ARG A 69 35.04 9.84 -14.52
C ARG A 69 34.76 8.37 -14.18
N ARG A 70 35.11 7.89 -12.98
CA ARG A 70 34.94 6.50 -12.55
C ARG A 70 33.62 6.35 -11.79
N THR A 71 32.53 6.26 -12.55
CA THR A 71 31.17 6.15 -12.00
C THR A 71 30.56 4.78 -12.29
N LEU A 72 29.63 4.35 -11.44
CA LEU A 72 28.77 3.20 -11.67
C LEU A 72 27.73 3.49 -12.77
N SER A 73 27.09 2.45 -13.30
CA SER A 73 26.07 2.61 -14.34
C SER A 73 24.77 3.23 -13.79
N GLY A 74 24.26 4.23 -14.49
CA GLY A 74 22.99 4.91 -14.20
C GLY A 74 21.83 4.36 -15.03
N ASN A 75 21.42 3.11 -14.78
CA ASN A 75 20.29 2.50 -15.50
C ASN A 75 18.92 3.07 -15.03
N ARG A 76 17.82 2.64 -15.67
CA ARG A 76 16.47 3.14 -15.35
C ARG A 76 16.07 2.92 -13.88
N HIS A 77 16.49 1.81 -13.28
CA HIS A 77 16.18 1.48 -11.88
C HIS A 77 17.04 2.28 -10.91
N THR A 78 18.29 2.56 -11.25
CA THR A 78 19.13 3.50 -10.49
C THR A 78 18.50 4.89 -10.45
N ARG A 79 18.01 5.39 -11.60
CA ARG A 79 17.30 6.68 -11.66
C ARG A 79 16.02 6.67 -10.83
N ALA A 80 15.21 5.60 -10.92
CA ALA A 80 14.00 5.44 -10.13
C ALA A 80 14.29 5.38 -8.62
N TRP A 81 15.35 4.68 -8.22
CA TRP A 81 15.79 4.57 -6.83
C TRP A 81 16.21 5.92 -6.25
N LEU A 82 17.04 6.67 -6.96
CA LEU A 82 17.47 7.99 -6.54
C LEU A 82 16.29 8.98 -6.48
N ALA A 83 15.39 8.94 -7.48
CA ALA A 83 14.17 9.74 -7.46
C ALA A 83 13.26 9.39 -6.27
N LEU A 84 13.16 8.11 -5.91
CA LEU A 84 12.40 7.65 -4.74
C LEU A 84 13.00 8.16 -3.44
N ARG A 85 14.33 8.17 -3.32
CA ARG A 85 15.03 8.74 -2.15
C ARG A 85 14.81 10.24 -2.02
N ILE A 86 14.91 10.99 -3.13
CA ILE A 86 14.57 12.42 -3.15
C ILE A 86 13.12 12.63 -2.72
N ARG A 87 12.18 11.80 -3.19
CA ARG A 87 10.77 11.90 -2.78
C ARG A 87 10.58 11.64 -1.29
N ALA A 88 11.21 10.58 -0.76
CA ALA A 88 11.14 10.26 0.67
C ALA A 88 11.69 11.41 1.52
N TRP A 89 12.86 11.94 1.13
CA TRP A 89 13.50 13.08 1.76
C TRP A 89 12.61 14.34 1.75
N ARG A 90 12.05 14.71 0.59
CA ARG A 90 11.12 15.85 0.47
C ARG A 90 9.87 15.70 1.33
N GLN A 91 9.42 14.47 1.57
CA GLN A 91 8.26 14.17 2.39
C GLN A 91 8.60 14.04 3.88
N GLY A 92 9.87 14.11 4.28
CA GLY A 92 10.32 13.79 5.64
C GLY A 92 10.03 12.34 6.04
N ALA A 93 9.87 11.44 5.05
CA ALA A 93 9.56 10.04 5.28
C ALA A 93 10.84 9.21 5.41
N ALA A 94 10.85 8.26 6.33
CA ALA A 94 11.94 7.31 6.47
C ALA A 94 12.12 6.46 5.19
N PHE A 95 13.37 6.08 4.91
CA PHE A 95 13.75 5.28 3.75
C PHE A 95 14.68 4.15 4.19
N ASP A 96 14.32 2.91 3.87
CA ASP A 96 15.15 1.73 4.16
C ASP A 96 16.25 1.59 3.09
N ALA A 97 17.39 2.23 3.34
CA ALA A 97 18.53 2.22 2.43
C ALA A 97 19.22 0.84 2.32
N GLN A 98 18.95 -0.09 3.24
CA GLN A 98 19.56 -1.41 3.23
C GLN A 98 18.86 -2.33 2.23
N GLN A 99 17.52 -2.36 2.25
CA GLN A 99 16.75 -3.28 1.40
C GLN A 99 16.26 -2.62 0.10
N VAL A 100 15.95 -1.31 0.12
CA VAL A 100 15.42 -0.60 -1.05
C VAL A 100 16.58 -0.02 -1.88
N ASN A 101 16.96 -0.77 -2.91
CA ASN A 101 17.97 -0.40 -3.90
C ASN A 101 17.48 -0.60 -5.34
N ALA A 102 18.29 -0.25 -6.34
CA ALA A 102 17.94 -0.38 -7.75
C ALA A 102 17.58 -1.83 -8.16
N ALA A 103 18.26 -2.84 -7.62
CA ALA A 103 17.96 -4.24 -7.90
C ALA A 103 16.64 -4.71 -7.27
N TYR A 104 16.28 -4.17 -6.10
CA TYR A 104 14.96 -4.37 -5.51
C TYR A 104 13.86 -3.74 -6.39
N LEU A 105 14.05 -2.50 -6.85
CA LEU A 105 13.06 -1.84 -7.72
C LEU A 105 12.86 -2.56 -9.05
N ALA A 106 13.91 -3.13 -9.63
CA ALA A 106 13.80 -3.95 -10.84
C ALA A 106 12.86 -5.16 -10.66
N GLN A 107 12.73 -5.69 -9.44
CA GLN A 107 11.83 -6.80 -9.15
C GLN A 107 10.37 -6.36 -8.99
N LEU A 108 10.11 -5.05 -8.82
CA LEU A 108 8.75 -4.50 -8.74
C LEU A 108 8.16 -4.19 -10.12
N ASP A 109 8.97 -4.25 -11.19
CA ASP A 109 8.53 -3.99 -12.55
C ASP A 109 7.31 -4.86 -12.91
N THR A 110 6.28 -4.19 -13.41
CA THR A 110 5.07 -4.83 -13.93
C THR A 110 4.66 -4.10 -15.21
N PRO A 111 4.17 -4.81 -16.24
CA PRO A 111 3.74 -4.18 -17.48
C PRO A 111 2.38 -3.48 -17.35
N ARG A 112 1.61 -3.75 -16.29
CA ARG A 112 0.26 -3.22 -16.08
C ARG A 112 0.05 -2.72 -14.67
N CYS A 113 -0.76 -1.67 -14.55
CA CYS A 113 -1.16 -1.08 -13.28
C CYS A 113 -2.03 -2.08 -12.51
N PRO A 114 -1.71 -2.44 -11.25
CA PRO A 114 -2.54 -3.36 -10.47
C PRO A 114 -3.93 -2.78 -10.15
N VAL A 115 -4.09 -1.45 -10.13
CA VAL A 115 -5.36 -0.78 -9.82
C VAL A 115 -6.20 -0.54 -11.07
N ARG A 116 -5.62 0.05 -12.13
CA ARG A 116 -6.37 0.39 -13.36
C ARG A 116 -6.36 -0.72 -14.41
N ARG A 117 -5.48 -1.72 -14.28
CA ARG A 117 -5.23 -2.81 -15.25
C ARG A 117 -4.82 -2.34 -16.66
N THR A 118 -4.55 -1.04 -16.83
CA THR A 118 -4.00 -0.43 -18.04
C THR A 118 -2.50 -0.73 -18.16
N PRO A 119 -1.95 -0.83 -19.39
CA PRO A 119 -0.50 -0.87 -19.61
C PRO A 119 0.18 0.33 -18.95
N LEU A 120 1.31 0.09 -18.30
CA LEU A 120 2.15 1.17 -17.76
C LEU A 120 3.08 1.70 -18.84
N GLY A 121 3.16 3.02 -18.95
CA GLY A 121 3.99 3.68 -19.94
C GLY A 121 3.66 5.17 -20.11
N GLY A 122 4.42 5.82 -20.98
CA GLY A 122 4.30 7.25 -21.25
C GLY A 122 5.31 8.11 -20.47
N PRO A 123 5.37 9.41 -20.81
CA PRO A 123 6.28 10.35 -20.17
C PRO A 123 5.91 10.62 -18.71
N VAL A 124 6.85 11.18 -17.95
CA VAL A 124 6.62 11.59 -16.55
C VAL A 124 5.40 12.51 -16.46
N GLY A 125 4.49 12.22 -15.53
CA GLY A 125 3.24 12.97 -15.33
C GLY A 125 2.06 12.49 -16.18
N HIS A 126 2.27 11.59 -17.15
CA HIS A 126 1.16 10.97 -17.90
C HIS A 126 0.34 10.03 -16.99
N GLU A 127 -0.96 9.91 -17.23
CA GLU A 127 -1.90 9.10 -16.42
C GLU A 127 -1.46 7.63 -16.24
N ASP A 128 -0.81 7.07 -17.25
CA ASP A 128 -0.31 5.68 -17.27
C ASP A 128 1.18 5.56 -16.92
N ALA A 129 1.86 6.67 -16.60
CA ALA A 129 3.26 6.66 -16.21
C ALA A 129 3.45 5.81 -14.95
N ALA A 130 4.46 4.94 -14.96
CA ALA A 130 4.78 4.09 -13.82
C ALA A 130 5.35 4.93 -12.67
N VAL A 131 4.72 4.83 -11.50
CA VAL A 131 5.18 5.45 -10.26
C VAL A 131 5.24 4.40 -9.15
N ILE A 132 6.20 4.57 -8.25
CA ILE A 132 6.36 3.71 -7.06
C ILE A 132 5.67 4.41 -5.89
N GLU A 133 4.72 3.70 -5.28
CA GLU A 133 3.95 4.19 -4.14
C GLU A 133 4.07 3.28 -2.92
N ARG A 134 3.88 3.89 -1.75
CA ARG A 134 3.74 3.19 -0.47
C ARG A 134 2.32 2.65 -0.32
N LEU A 135 2.20 1.36 -0.04
CA LEU A 135 0.91 0.72 0.20
C LEU A 135 0.35 1.07 1.58
N ASN A 136 1.19 1.10 2.61
CA ASN A 136 0.89 1.68 3.91
C ASN A 136 1.56 3.07 3.99
N PRO A 137 0.78 4.17 4.06
CA PRO A 137 1.34 5.52 4.03
C PRO A 137 2.02 5.92 5.34
N HIS A 138 1.73 5.19 6.43
CA HIS A 138 2.36 5.39 7.74
C HIS A 138 3.70 4.67 7.86
N ALA A 139 4.00 3.74 6.96
CA ALA A 139 5.30 3.08 6.89
C ALA A 139 6.29 3.88 6.02
N ALA A 140 7.57 3.61 6.27
CA ALA A 140 8.70 4.06 5.47
C ALA A 140 8.60 3.58 4.01
N TYR A 141 9.44 4.18 3.17
CA TYR A 141 9.82 3.58 1.89
C TYR A 141 10.68 2.35 2.17
N ALA A 142 10.01 1.22 2.38
CA ALA A 142 10.62 -0.03 2.84
C ALA A 142 10.22 -1.22 1.96
N ALA A 143 11.09 -2.23 1.91
CA ALA A 143 10.78 -3.44 1.18
C ALA A 143 9.55 -4.14 1.77
N GLY A 144 8.66 -4.61 0.90
CA GLY A 144 7.37 -5.15 1.32
C GLY A 144 6.22 -4.15 1.30
N ASN A 145 6.52 -2.85 1.33
CA ASN A 145 5.54 -1.77 1.37
C ASN A 145 5.42 -0.99 0.05
N LEU A 146 6.16 -1.38 -0.99
CA LEU A 146 6.23 -0.65 -2.25
C LEU A 146 5.55 -1.42 -3.38
N ALA A 147 4.83 -0.70 -4.23
CA ALA A 147 4.27 -1.22 -5.47
C ALA A 147 4.40 -0.21 -6.61
N VAL A 148 4.58 -0.72 -7.82
CA VAL A 148 4.49 0.09 -9.05
C VAL A 148 3.03 0.15 -9.51
N MET A 149 2.53 1.35 -9.74
CA MET A 149 1.20 1.60 -10.29
C MET A 149 1.22 2.80 -11.24
N SER A 150 0.09 3.07 -11.89
CA SER A 150 0.00 4.23 -12.79
C SER A 150 -0.17 5.52 -12.00
N HIS A 151 0.30 6.63 -12.56
CA HIS A 151 0.16 7.95 -11.94
C HIS A 151 -1.29 8.30 -11.63
N GLY A 152 -2.23 7.96 -12.52
CA GLY A 152 -3.67 8.17 -12.30
C GLY A 152 -4.21 7.41 -11.10
N ALA A 153 -3.74 6.16 -10.91
CA ALA A 153 -4.08 5.39 -9.71
C ALA A 153 -3.48 6.02 -8.45
N ALA A 154 -2.20 6.41 -8.51
CA ALA A 154 -1.50 7.04 -7.39
C ALA A 154 -2.15 8.36 -6.93
N ARG A 155 -2.64 9.18 -7.88
CA ARG A 155 -3.36 10.42 -7.56
C ARG A 155 -4.68 10.15 -6.83
N ALA A 156 -5.46 9.17 -7.29
CA ALA A 156 -6.71 8.80 -6.63
C ALA A 156 -6.48 8.16 -5.25
N TRP A 157 -5.36 7.45 -5.11
CA TRP A 157 -4.91 6.71 -3.92
C TRP A 157 -4.43 7.62 -2.77
N GLU A 158 -4.03 8.86 -3.07
CA GLU A 158 -3.46 9.80 -2.11
C GLU A 158 -4.45 10.12 -0.98
N GLY A 159 -3.98 9.98 0.28
CA GLY A 159 -4.78 10.24 1.47
C GLY A 159 -5.95 9.27 1.73
N VAL A 160 -6.08 8.20 0.94
CA VAL A 160 -7.18 7.23 1.07
C VAL A 160 -6.77 6.06 1.95
N ASP A 161 -7.49 5.82 3.04
CA ASP A 161 -7.36 4.61 3.87
C ASP A 161 -8.21 3.43 3.34
N VAL A 162 -8.17 2.27 4.02
CA VAL A 162 -8.95 1.09 3.62
C VAL A 162 -10.45 1.38 3.61
N LEU A 163 -10.98 2.02 4.67
CA LEU A 163 -12.41 2.27 4.81
C LEU A 163 -12.92 3.25 3.76
N ASP A 164 -12.17 4.29 3.45
CA ASP A 164 -12.47 5.25 2.40
C ASP A 164 -12.46 4.59 1.02
N ALA A 165 -11.48 3.73 0.75
CA ALA A 165 -11.44 2.96 -0.49
C ALA A 165 -12.69 2.06 -0.63
N LEU A 166 -13.11 1.39 0.45
CA LEU A 166 -14.32 0.57 0.47
C LEU A 166 -15.59 1.39 0.24
N ARG A 167 -15.71 2.56 0.89
CA ARG A 167 -16.84 3.48 0.69
C ARG A 167 -16.92 3.93 -0.78
N ARG A 168 -15.79 4.28 -1.38
CA ARG A 168 -15.71 4.69 -2.79
C ARG A 168 -16.04 3.54 -3.73
N ALA A 169 -15.56 2.32 -3.45
CA ALA A 169 -15.93 1.12 -4.21
C ALA A 169 -17.44 0.91 -4.23
N ARG A 170 -18.08 0.91 -3.04
CA ARG A 170 -19.54 0.76 -2.92
C ARG A 170 -20.32 1.90 -3.57
N ALA A 171 -19.82 3.13 -3.49
CA ALA A 171 -20.45 4.27 -4.15
C ALA A 171 -20.40 4.14 -5.68
N ALA A 172 -19.25 3.74 -6.23
CA ALA A 172 -19.08 3.49 -7.66
C ALA A 172 -19.94 2.30 -8.13
N GLU A 173 -20.05 1.21 -7.35
CA GLU A 173 -20.94 0.07 -7.67
C GLU A 173 -22.41 0.49 -7.77
N ARG A 174 -22.89 1.29 -6.81
CA ARG A 174 -24.30 1.72 -6.77
C ARG A 174 -24.65 2.72 -7.86
N SER A 175 -23.72 3.62 -8.20
CA SER A 175 -23.95 4.65 -9.23
C SER A 175 -23.68 4.14 -10.64
N GLY A 176 -22.80 3.15 -10.80
CA GLY A 176 -22.26 2.75 -12.12
C GLY A 176 -21.24 3.74 -12.69
N GLU A 177 -20.92 4.82 -11.96
CA GLU A 177 -20.03 5.88 -12.39
C GLU A 177 -18.66 5.80 -11.70
N THR A 178 -17.68 6.49 -12.28
CA THR A 178 -16.35 6.60 -11.66
C THR A 178 -16.36 7.56 -10.49
N VAL A 179 -15.72 7.19 -9.39
CA VAL A 179 -15.51 8.05 -8.22
C VAL A 179 -14.04 8.48 -8.20
N ALA A 180 -13.78 9.79 -8.25
CA ALA A 180 -12.42 10.36 -8.36
C ALA A 180 -11.56 9.70 -9.46
N GLY A 181 -12.17 9.45 -10.63
CA GLY A 181 -11.51 8.90 -11.82
C GLY A 181 -11.26 7.39 -11.80
N LEU A 182 -11.74 6.65 -10.80
CA LEU A 182 -11.66 5.20 -10.72
C LEU A 182 -13.05 4.55 -10.70
N ASP A 183 -13.20 3.45 -11.43
CA ASP A 183 -14.39 2.60 -11.37
C ASP A 183 -14.45 1.77 -10.06
N ALA A 184 -15.57 1.07 -9.87
CA ALA A 184 -15.80 0.21 -8.71
C ALA A 184 -14.71 -0.85 -8.52
N GLY A 185 -14.34 -1.56 -9.59
CA GLY A 185 -13.31 -2.60 -9.55
C GLY A 185 -11.96 -2.02 -9.16
N ALA A 186 -11.60 -0.85 -9.67
CA ALA A 186 -10.37 -0.16 -9.33
C ALA A 186 -10.35 0.23 -7.85
N TRP A 187 -11.45 0.74 -7.30
CA TRP A 187 -11.53 1.04 -5.87
C TRP A 187 -11.43 -0.21 -4.98
N TRP A 188 -12.02 -1.34 -5.38
CA TRP A 188 -11.80 -2.61 -4.68
C TRP A 188 -10.34 -3.05 -4.68
N ARG A 189 -9.64 -2.83 -5.79
CA ARG A 189 -8.19 -3.11 -5.90
C ARG A 189 -7.38 -2.17 -5.02
N VAL A 190 -7.78 -0.90 -4.88
CA VAL A 190 -7.19 0.02 -3.90
C VAL A 190 -7.36 -0.49 -2.47
N ALA A 191 -8.60 -0.83 -2.08
CA ALA A 191 -8.89 -1.34 -0.74
C ALA A 191 -8.10 -2.61 -0.42
N THR A 192 -8.01 -3.54 -1.38
CA THR A 192 -7.24 -4.79 -1.24
C THR A 192 -5.77 -4.51 -0.97
N LEU A 193 -5.13 -3.67 -1.80
CA LEU A 193 -3.70 -3.37 -1.69
C LEU A 193 -3.36 -2.62 -0.39
N ARG A 194 -4.22 -1.68 0.05
CA ARG A 194 -4.07 -1.02 1.36
C ARG A 194 -4.13 -2.05 2.48
N ALA A 195 -5.17 -2.89 2.47
CA ALA A 195 -5.42 -3.89 3.50
C ALA A 195 -4.29 -4.92 3.61
N CYS A 196 -3.64 -5.30 2.51
CA CYS A 196 -2.49 -6.21 2.56
C CYS A 196 -1.36 -5.73 3.49
N THR A 197 -1.17 -4.41 3.62
CA THR A 197 -0.05 -3.81 4.35
C THR A 197 -0.46 -3.13 5.66
N GLN A 198 -1.69 -3.39 6.11
CA GLN A 198 -2.22 -2.88 7.38
C GLN A 198 -2.72 -4.05 8.22
N PRO A 199 -2.33 -4.15 9.51
CA PRO A 199 -2.94 -5.10 10.41
C PRO A 199 -4.43 -4.79 10.56
N LEU A 200 -5.27 -5.80 10.34
CA LEU A 200 -6.72 -5.69 10.47
C LEU A 200 -7.22 -6.80 11.40
N PRO A 201 -8.33 -6.59 12.14
CA PRO A 201 -9.01 -7.68 12.82
C PRO A 201 -9.36 -8.80 11.85
N PHE A 202 -9.20 -10.06 12.27
CA PHE A 202 -9.39 -11.24 11.41
C PHE A 202 -10.72 -11.22 10.64
N HIS A 203 -11.82 -10.90 11.31
CA HIS A 203 -13.15 -10.87 10.69
C HIS A 203 -13.27 -9.78 9.62
N GLU A 204 -12.68 -8.60 9.84
CA GLU A 204 -12.66 -7.51 8.86
C GLU A 204 -11.85 -7.94 7.63
N ALA A 205 -10.64 -8.46 7.84
CA ALA A 205 -9.79 -8.94 6.76
C ALA A 205 -10.42 -10.10 5.98
N ALA A 206 -11.15 -11.00 6.65
CA ALA A 206 -11.85 -12.13 6.04
C ALA A 206 -13.01 -11.69 5.15
N SER A 207 -13.66 -10.57 5.46
CA SER A 207 -14.76 -10.01 4.69
C SER A 207 -14.31 -9.20 3.46
N LEU A 208 -13.01 -8.94 3.31
CA LEU A 208 -12.49 -8.21 2.15
C LEU A 208 -12.27 -9.13 0.95
N PRO A 209 -12.74 -8.75 -0.25
CA PRO A 209 -12.41 -9.48 -1.46
C PRO A 209 -10.95 -9.25 -1.85
N LEU A 210 -10.26 -10.29 -2.32
CA LEU A 210 -8.93 -10.16 -2.92
C LEU A 210 -9.05 -9.72 -4.39
N ALA A 211 -9.48 -8.46 -4.61
CA ALA A 211 -9.79 -7.93 -5.94
C ALA A 211 -8.56 -7.76 -6.85
N VAL A 212 -7.36 -7.85 -6.27
CA VAL A 212 -6.09 -7.92 -6.98
C VAL A 212 -5.13 -8.80 -6.20
N LEU A 213 -4.39 -9.65 -6.90
CA LEU A 213 -3.35 -10.45 -6.27
C LEU A 213 -2.20 -9.53 -5.82
N PRO A 214 -1.62 -9.75 -4.62
CA PRO A 214 -0.52 -8.93 -4.12
C PRO A 214 0.61 -8.82 -5.17
N PRO A 215 1.03 -7.60 -5.53
CA PRO A 215 2.17 -7.39 -6.42
C PRO A 215 3.43 -8.08 -5.91
N ASN A 216 4.40 -8.28 -6.80
CA ASN A 216 5.64 -8.94 -6.42
C ASN A 216 6.30 -8.21 -5.25
N ARG A 217 6.88 -8.99 -4.31
CA ARG A 217 7.54 -8.51 -3.09
C ARG A 217 6.68 -7.74 -2.09
N VAL A 218 5.37 -7.54 -2.31
CA VAL A 218 4.49 -6.96 -1.29
C VAL A 218 4.33 -7.96 -0.14
N ARG A 219 4.50 -7.49 1.10
CA ARG A 219 4.23 -8.28 2.30
C ARG A 219 2.73 -8.21 2.60
N VAL A 220 2.12 -9.35 2.87
CA VAL A 220 0.71 -9.47 3.26
C VAL A 220 0.67 -9.74 4.76
N LEU A 221 0.16 -8.79 5.55
CA LEU A 221 0.21 -8.84 7.01
C LEU A 221 -0.90 -9.70 7.61
N ASN A 222 -2.05 -9.79 6.93
CA ASN A 222 -3.19 -10.56 7.43
C ASN A 222 -3.15 -11.98 6.88
N ALA A 223 -3.05 -12.99 7.75
CA ALA A 223 -2.95 -14.39 7.35
C ALA A 223 -4.13 -14.85 6.47
N VAL A 224 -5.33 -14.36 6.75
CA VAL A 224 -6.53 -14.64 5.94
C VAL A 224 -6.40 -14.15 4.50
N GLN A 225 -5.81 -12.97 4.28
CA GLN A 225 -5.51 -12.47 2.93
C GLN A 225 -4.33 -13.21 2.30
N GLY A 226 -3.36 -13.63 3.11
CA GLY A 226 -2.29 -14.54 2.68
C GLY A 226 -2.85 -15.85 2.13
N LEU A 227 -3.85 -16.42 2.81
CA LEU A 227 -4.55 -17.63 2.36
C LEU A 227 -5.36 -17.37 1.09
N GLN A 228 -6.07 -16.24 0.96
CA GLN A 228 -6.73 -15.86 -0.30
C GLN A 228 -5.72 -15.82 -1.45
N ALA A 229 -4.56 -15.19 -1.26
CA ALA A 229 -3.53 -15.07 -2.28
C ALA A 229 -2.92 -16.44 -2.63
N LEU A 230 -2.69 -17.30 -1.64
CA LEU A 230 -2.21 -18.67 -1.84
C LEU A 230 -3.19 -19.49 -2.68
N VAL A 231 -4.46 -19.52 -2.27
CA VAL A 231 -5.53 -20.25 -2.97
C VAL A 231 -5.67 -19.75 -4.41
N SER A 232 -5.67 -18.43 -4.60
CA SER A 232 -5.74 -17.81 -5.93
C SER A 232 -4.59 -18.28 -6.83
N ARG A 233 -3.37 -18.40 -6.28
CA ARG A 233 -2.22 -18.91 -7.03
C ARG A 233 -2.35 -20.38 -7.41
N LEU A 234 -3.06 -21.20 -6.63
CA LEU A 234 -3.32 -22.59 -7.02
C LEU A 234 -4.07 -22.66 -8.35
N PHE A 235 -5.03 -21.76 -8.57
CA PHE A 235 -5.79 -21.67 -9.83
C PHE A 235 -4.98 -21.15 -11.02
N LEU A 236 -3.91 -20.39 -10.76
CA LEU A 236 -3.04 -19.87 -11.82
C LEU A 236 -2.04 -20.91 -12.35
N LEU A 237 -1.92 -22.06 -11.69
CA LEU A 237 -0.97 -23.10 -12.06
C LEU A 237 -1.64 -24.24 -12.81
N PRO A 238 -0.91 -24.89 -13.75
CA PRO A 238 -1.35 -26.16 -14.32
C PRO A 238 -1.64 -27.20 -13.24
N GLY A 239 -2.67 -28.01 -13.46
CA GLY A 239 -3.10 -29.03 -12.51
C GLY A 239 -3.73 -28.47 -11.24
N TRP A 240 -4.34 -27.28 -11.29
CA TRP A 240 -4.94 -26.60 -10.14
C TRP A 240 -5.88 -27.51 -9.33
N SER A 241 -6.63 -28.41 -9.98
CA SER A 241 -7.55 -29.34 -9.31
C SER A 241 -6.85 -30.34 -8.37
N ALA A 242 -5.65 -30.81 -8.73
CA ALA A 242 -4.84 -31.65 -7.84
C ALA A 242 -4.29 -30.84 -6.66
N ARG A 243 -3.88 -29.59 -6.91
CA ARG A 243 -3.34 -28.69 -5.88
C ARG A 243 -4.41 -28.26 -4.87
N THR A 244 -5.62 -27.96 -5.32
CA THR A 244 -6.74 -27.64 -4.41
C THR A 244 -7.15 -28.86 -3.58
N ARG A 245 -7.07 -30.08 -4.12
CA ARG A 245 -7.25 -31.31 -3.32
C ARG A 245 -6.14 -31.49 -2.28
N ALA A 246 -4.89 -31.22 -2.64
CA ALA A 246 -3.77 -31.27 -1.69
C ALA A 246 -3.96 -30.27 -0.54
N LEU A 247 -4.44 -29.06 -0.83
CA LEU A 247 -4.79 -28.10 0.23
C LEU A 247 -5.93 -28.63 1.14
N ALA A 248 -6.93 -29.30 0.58
CA ALA A 248 -8.01 -29.91 1.36
C ALA A 248 -7.52 -31.00 2.33
N GLN A 249 -6.42 -31.69 1.98
CA GLN A 249 -5.81 -32.71 2.82
C GLN A 249 -5.12 -32.11 4.06
N LEU A 250 -4.72 -30.84 4.00
CA LEU A 250 -4.10 -30.11 5.12
C LEU A 250 -5.13 -29.55 6.12
N LEU A 251 -6.43 -29.65 5.85
CA LEU A 251 -7.46 -29.14 6.75
C LEU A 251 -7.51 -29.96 8.07
N PRO A 252 -7.60 -29.30 9.24
CA PRO A 252 -7.50 -29.97 10.55
C PRO A 252 -8.72 -30.81 10.90
N ALA A 253 -9.90 -30.50 10.33
CA ALA A 253 -11.15 -31.20 10.60
C ALA A 253 -11.83 -31.67 9.31
N HIS A 254 -12.33 -32.91 9.32
CA HIS A 254 -13.09 -33.48 8.21
C HIS A 254 -14.40 -32.69 7.94
N THR A 255 -14.93 -32.00 8.95
CA THR A 255 -16.14 -31.17 8.85
C THR A 255 -15.97 -29.89 8.04
N LEU A 256 -14.75 -29.38 7.84
CA LEU A 256 -14.49 -28.17 7.04
C LEU A 256 -14.29 -28.45 5.55
N ARG A 257 -14.12 -29.73 5.17
CA ARG A 257 -13.92 -30.13 3.77
C ARG A 257 -15.12 -29.82 2.87
N PRO A 258 -16.38 -30.05 3.28
CA PRO A 258 -17.55 -29.64 2.51
C PRO A 258 -17.56 -28.15 2.20
N ASP A 259 -17.32 -27.28 3.18
CA ASP A 259 -17.34 -25.83 2.99
C ASP A 259 -16.22 -25.35 2.07
N TYR A 260 -15.02 -25.90 2.24
CA TYR A 260 -13.91 -25.69 1.32
C TYR A 260 -14.28 -26.07 -0.11
N ASN A 261 -14.86 -27.27 -0.32
CA ASN A 261 -15.26 -27.73 -1.65
C ASN A 261 -16.36 -26.85 -2.26
N LEU A 262 -17.31 -26.36 -1.46
CA LEU A 262 -18.32 -25.41 -1.92
C LEU A 262 -17.72 -24.08 -2.36
N PHE A 263 -16.68 -23.61 -1.67
CA PHE A 263 -15.91 -22.43 -2.06
C PHE A 263 -15.12 -22.68 -3.37
N ILE A 264 -14.37 -23.78 -3.48
CA ILE A 264 -13.66 -24.13 -4.73
C ILE A 264 -14.63 -24.26 -5.90
N GLY A 265 -15.78 -24.91 -5.69
CA GLY A 265 -16.84 -25.04 -6.69
C GLY A 265 -17.51 -23.71 -7.07
N ALA A 266 -17.41 -22.68 -6.24
CA ALA A 266 -17.88 -21.34 -6.58
C ALA A 266 -16.88 -20.56 -7.46
N VAL A 267 -15.58 -20.81 -7.30
CA VAL A 267 -14.51 -20.14 -8.07
C VAL A 267 -14.26 -20.85 -9.42
N ALA A 268 -14.22 -22.18 -9.43
CA ALA A 268 -13.81 -22.99 -10.57
C ALA A 268 -14.49 -22.66 -11.91
N PRO A 269 -15.82 -22.40 -11.99
CA PRO A 269 -16.47 -22.06 -13.25
C PRO A 269 -15.83 -20.86 -13.95
N ARG A 270 -15.48 -19.81 -13.21
CA ARG A 270 -14.84 -18.60 -13.75
C ARG A 270 -13.45 -18.87 -14.31
N ILE A 271 -12.73 -19.81 -13.70
CA ILE A 271 -11.38 -20.21 -14.10
C ILE A 271 -11.45 -21.02 -15.39
N ILE A 272 -12.43 -21.92 -15.51
CA ILE A 272 -12.67 -22.71 -16.71
C ILE A 272 -13.09 -21.81 -17.88
N GLU A 273 -13.99 -20.85 -17.64
CA GLU A 273 -14.45 -19.86 -18.63
C GLU A 273 -13.31 -19.00 -19.18
N ALA A 274 -12.32 -18.65 -18.35
CA ALA A 274 -11.19 -17.81 -18.73
C ALA A 274 -10.16 -18.51 -19.64
N GLY A 275 -10.14 -19.84 -19.66
CA GLY A 275 -9.18 -20.62 -20.41
C GLY A 275 -7.74 -20.51 -19.88
N ASN A 276 -6.75 -20.70 -20.76
CA ASN A 276 -5.35 -20.86 -20.38
C ASN A 276 -4.45 -19.64 -20.65
N GLU A 277 -5.00 -18.51 -21.10
CA GLU A 277 -4.22 -17.28 -21.32
C GLU A 277 -3.84 -16.68 -19.95
N PRO A 278 -2.55 -16.57 -19.58
CA PRO A 278 -2.15 -16.25 -18.21
C PRO A 278 -2.71 -14.92 -17.68
N ALA A 279 -2.81 -13.89 -18.51
CA ALA A 279 -3.32 -12.59 -18.08
C ALA A 279 -4.85 -12.61 -17.90
N ALA A 280 -5.60 -13.29 -18.78
CA ALA A 280 -7.04 -13.49 -18.64
C ALA A 280 -7.36 -14.37 -17.43
N LEU A 281 -6.62 -15.47 -17.25
CA LEU A 281 -6.76 -16.34 -16.10
C LEU A 281 -6.53 -15.57 -14.78
N ARG A 282 -5.48 -14.75 -14.73
CA ARG A 282 -5.24 -13.87 -13.57
C ARG A 282 -6.40 -12.92 -13.32
N ARG A 283 -6.89 -12.23 -14.34
CA ARG A 283 -8.05 -11.32 -14.20
C ARG A 283 -9.29 -12.06 -13.72
N ALA A 284 -9.57 -13.23 -14.27
CA ALA A 284 -10.72 -14.04 -13.87
C ALA A 284 -10.65 -14.51 -12.42
N VAL A 285 -9.46 -14.90 -11.93
CA VAL A 285 -9.27 -15.22 -10.50
C VAL A 285 -9.51 -13.99 -9.62
N GLU A 286 -8.94 -12.84 -9.98
CA GLU A 286 -9.11 -11.58 -9.24
C GLU A 286 -10.58 -11.12 -9.23
N ASP A 287 -11.27 -11.23 -10.37
CA ASP A 287 -12.67 -10.86 -10.52
C ASP A 287 -13.62 -11.87 -9.84
N ALA A 288 -13.22 -13.16 -9.77
CA ALA A 288 -13.95 -14.18 -9.03
C ALA A 288 -14.17 -13.77 -7.57
N TRP A 289 -13.18 -13.13 -6.94
CA TRP A 289 -13.29 -12.64 -5.56
C TRP A 289 -14.32 -11.52 -5.39
N LEU A 290 -14.69 -10.79 -6.44
CA LEU A 290 -15.73 -9.77 -6.34
C LEU A 290 -17.15 -10.37 -6.37
N HIS A 291 -17.30 -11.64 -6.74
CA HIS A 291 -18.62 -12.27 -6.78
C HIS A 291 -19.14 -12.62 -5.39
N GLU A 292 -20.38 -12.25 -5.12
CA GLU A 292 -21.05 -12.47 -3.84
C GLU A 292 -21.08 -13.95 -3.42
N ARG A 293 -21.32 -14.88 -4.36
CA ARG A 293 -21.31 -16.31 -4.06
C ARG A 293 -19.94 -16.79 -3.59
N VAL A 294 -18.86 -16.33 -4.21
CA VAL A 294 -17.49 -16.67 -3.82
C VAL A 294 -17.20 -16.10 -2.43
N GLN A 295 -17.54 -14.84 -2.20
CA GLN A 295 -17.35 -14.18 -0.90
C GLN A 295 -18.11 -14.86 0.23
N ARG A 296 -19.39 -15.19 0.05
CA ARG A 296 -20.19 -15.87 1.08
C ARG A 296 -19.60 -17.24 1.44
N ARG A 297 -19.17 -18.03 0.44
CA ARG A 297 -18.56 -19.36 0.69
C ARG A 297 -17.18 -19.26 1.32
N TRP A 298 -16.38 -18.30 0.89
CA TRP A 298 -15.09 -17.98 1.51
C TRP A 298 -15.25 -17.61 2.98
N GLN A 299 -16.11 -16.64 3.29
CA GLN A 299 -16.33 -16.17 4.67
C GLN A 299 -16.85 -17.30 5.55
N HIS A 300 -17.83 -18.08 5.07
CA HIS A 300 -18.34 -19.22 5.83
C HIS A 300 -17.24 -20.23 6.18
N TRP A 301 -16.42 -20.60 5.20
CA TRP A 301 -15.32 -21.54 5.40
C TRP A 301 -14.24 -20.98 6.35
N VAL A 302 -13.75 -19.77 6.10
CA VAL A 302 -12.60 -19.23 6.83
C VAL A 302 -12.95 -18.79 8.25
N LEU A 303 -14.17 -18.27 8.47
CA LEU A 303 -14.64 -17.95 9.81
C LEU A 303 -14.87 -19.22 10.65
N SER A 304 -15.28 -20.33 10.03
CA SER A 304 -15.39 -21.64 10.70
C SER A 304 -14.03 -22.26 10.99
N LEU A 305 -13.02 -21.99 10.16
CA LEU A 305 -11.63 -22.39 10.41
C LEU A 305 -10.99 -21.58 11.55
N GLY A 306 -11.41 -20.31 11.71
CA GLY A 306 -10.88 -19.39 12.71
C GLY A 306 -9.49 -18.83 12.36
N GLU A 307 -9.03 -17.85 13.12
CA GLU A 307 -7.76 -17.14 12.89
C GLU A 307 -6.55 -18.07 12.99
N ALA A 308 -6.40 -18.77 14.13
CA ALA A 308 -5.29 -19.70 14.34
C ALA A 308 -5.26 -20.86 13.34
N GLY A 309 -6.44 -21.37 12.96
CA GLY A 309 -6.56 -22.41 11.93
C GLY A 309 -6.15 -21.91 10.55
N THR A 310 -6.49 -20.65 10.23
CA THR A 310 -6.12 -19.98 8.98
C THR A 310 -4.60 -19.79 8.89
N GLU A 311 -3.97 -19.32 9.96
CA GLU A 311 -2.52 -19.17 10.07
C GLU A 311 -1.78 -20.50 9.89
N SER A 312 -2.24 -21.54 10.60
CA SER A 312 -1.66 -22.87 10.53
C SER A 312 -1.80 -23.48 9.14
N LEU A 313 -2.97 -23.36 8.51
CA LEU A 313 -3.20 -23.84 7.15
C LEU A 313 -2.31 -23.11 6.14
N LEU A 314 -2.23 -21.78 6.22
CA LEU A 314 -1.35 -20.97 5.37
C LEU A 314 0.11 -21.41 5.52
N LYS A 315 0.58 -21.59 6.76
CA LYS A 315 1.94 -22.03 7.05
C LYS A 315 2.22 -23.42 6.48
N CYS A 316 1.37 -24.41 6.75
CA CYS A 316 1.53 -25.76 6.22
C CYS A 316 1.55 -25.79 4.68
N ALA A 317 0.66 -25.01 4.05
CA ALA A 317 0.59 -24.92 2.59
C ALA A 317 1.81 -24.24 1.98
N ALA A 318 2.37 -23.22 2.66
CA ALA A 318 3.61 -22.55 2.29
C ALA A 318 4.81 -23.48 2.40
N ASP A 319 4.93 -24.21 3.52
CA ASP A 319 6.02 -25.15 3.79
C ASP A 319 6.01 -26.34 2.80
N THR A 320 4.81 -26.75 2.33
CA THR A 320 4.64 -27.78 1.30
C THR A 320 4.89 -27.26 -0.12
N GLY A 321 5.02 -25.94 -0.32
CA GLY A 321 5.27 -25.33 -1.63
C GLY A 321 4.09 -25.42 -2.61
N LEU A 322 2.86 -25.56 -2.12
CA LEU A 322 1.68 -25.84 -2.97
C LEU A 322 1.44 -24.79 -4.06
N ALA A 323 1.75 -23.52 -3.76
CA ALA A 323 1.52 -22.38 -4.64
C ALA A 323 2.58 -22.19 -5.75
N GLY A 324 3.56 -23.09 -5.87
CA GLY A 324 4.61 -23.01 -6.88
C GLY A 324 5.52 -21.77 -6.79
N VAL A 325 5.38 -20.99 -5.72
CA VAL A 325 6.19 -19.82 -5.40
C VAL A 325 6.68 -19.94 -3.98
N ARG A 326 7.91 -19.47 -3.73
CA ARG A 326 8.45 -19.38 -2.38
C ARG A 326 7.57 -18.44 -1.56
N THR A 327 6.86 -19.00 -0.59
CA THR A 327 6.06 -18.26 0.38
C THR A 327 6.80 -18.31 1.70
N VAL A 328 7.03 -17.16 2.31
CA VAL A 328 7.72 -17.06 3.60
C VAL A 328 6.74 -16.43 4.59
N CYS A 329 6.38 -17.19 5.61
CA CYS A 329 5.55 -16.71 6.70
C CYS A 329 6.46 -16.13 7.80
N HIS A 330 6.30 -14.84 8.07
CA HIS A 330 7.00 -14.14 9.15
C HIS A 330 6.01 -13.81 10.27
N PRO A 331 6.42 -13.84 11.54
CA PRO A 331 5.70 -13.15 12.61
C PRO A 331 5.50 -11.67 12.26
N LEU A 332 4.42 -11.04 12.76
CA LEU A 332 4.04 -9.67 12.38
C LEU A 332 5.16 -8.65 12.62
N GLU A 333 5.89 -8.77 13.74
CA GLU A 333 7.02 -7.90 14.08
C GLU A 333 8.12 -7.96 13.02
N GLN A 334 8.50 -9.17 12.60
CA GLN A 334 9.49 -9.36 11.52
C GLN A 334 8.92 -8.94 10.15
N ALA A 335 7.61 -9.11 9.93
CA ALA A 335 6.96 -8.70 8.70
C ALA A 335 6.97 -7.18 8.50
N THR A 336 7.11 -6.40 9.57
CA THR A 336 7.17 -4.93 9.53
C THR A 336 8.56 -4.37 9.88
N GLU A 337 9.57 -5.24 10.01
CA GLU A 337 10.96 -4.83 10.19
C GLU A 337 11.40 -3.93 9.01
N GLY A 338 12.04 -2.80 9.35
CA GLY A 338 12.46 -1.76 8.41
C GLY A 338 11.36 -0.76 8.02
N TRP A 339 10.09 -0.97 8.44
CA TRP A 339 8.99 -0.09 8.04
C TRP A 339 8.92 1.19 8.86
N GLY A 340 9.67 1.31 9.96
CA GLY A 340 9.71 2.53 10.77
C GLY A 340 8.32 2.98 11.25
N LEU A 341 7.38 2.03 11.42
CA LEU A 341 6.08 2.31 11.99
C LEU A 341 6.30 2.79 13.43
N ALA A 342 5.65 3.89 13.80
CA ALA A 342 5.60 4.27 15.21
C ALA A 342 5.02 3.10 16.00
N ILE A 343 5.65 2.75 17.11
CA ILE A 343 5.10 1.77 18.04
C ILE A 343 3.90 2.45 18.69
N ASP A 344 2.75 2.40 18.02
CA ASP A 344 1.46 2.70 18.63
C ASP A 344 1.12 1.54 19.56
N SER A 345 1.76 1.54 20.73
CA SER A 345 1.25 0.81 21.87
C SER A 345 -0.13 1.40 22.17
N SER A 346 -1.17 0.67 21.79
CA SER A 346 -2.60 1.01 21.87
C SER A 346 -3.16 1.97 20.81
N SER A 347 -3.57 1.42 19.67
CA SER A 347 -4.64 2.02 18.86
C SER A 347 -5.84 1.08 18.81
N ALA A 348 -6.50 0.94 19.95
CA ALA A 348 -7.95 0.82 19.93
C ALA A 348 -8.48 2.14 19.38
N LEU A 349 -9.09 2.09 18.20
CA LEU A 349 -9.88 3.14 17.55
C LEU A 349 -10.28 4.30 18.48
N ARG A 350 -9.43 5.33 18.57
CA ARG A 350 -9.83 6.59 19.17
C ARG A 350 -10.47 7.42 18.07
N PRO A 351 -11.77 7.80 18.17
CA PRO A 351 -12.40 8.61 17.15
C PRO A 351 -11.64 9.95 17.03
N PRO A 352 -11.51 10.51 15.82
CA PRO A 352 -10.78 11.74 15.61
C PRO A 352 -11.36 12.83 16.50
N ALA A 353 -10.52 13.42 17.35
CA ALA A 353 -10.87 14.62 18.09
C ALA A 353 -11.30 15.68 17.07
N ARG A 354 -12.58 16.04 17.08
CA ARG A 354 -13.11 17.17 16.31
C ARG A 354 -12.26 18.39 16.64
N ARG A 355 -11.58 18.94 15.63
CA ARG A 355 -11.05 20.30 15.70
C ARG A 355 -12.22 21.22 16.11
N PRO A 356 -12.10 22.00 17.20
CA PRO A 356 -13.09 23.02 17.48
C PRO A 356 -13.11 24.00 16.31
N ALA A 357 -14.30 24.22 15.75
CA ALA A 357 -14.52 25.23 14.73
C ALA A 357 -14.07 26.60 15.26
N PRO A 358 -13.52 27.49 14.41
CA PRO A 358 -13.24 28.85 14.81
C PRO A 358 -14.53 29.49 15.31
N GLN A 359 -14.51 29.98 16.55
CA GLN A 359 -15.62 30.72 17.13
C GLN A 359 -15.88 31.94 16.25
N ALA A 360 -16.98 31.91 15.50
CA ALA A 360 -17.54 33.09 14.88
C ALA A 360 -17.80 34.12 15.98
N GLY A 361 -17.14 35.27 15.85
CA GLY A 361 -17.30 36.40 16.76
C GLY A 361 -18.78 36.73 16.94
N ARG A 362 -19.21 36.80 18.20
CA ARG A 362 -20.49 37.37 18.62
C ARG A 362 -20.66 38.75 17.97
N GLN A 363 -21.39 38.83 16.87
CA GLN A 363 -22.02 40.09 16.47
C GLN A 363 -23.18 40.35 17.42
N ARG A 364 -23.09 41.48 18.10
CA ARG A 364 -24.11 42.05 18.98
C ARG A 364 -25.43 42.15 18.23
N THR A 365 -26.46 41.54 18.81
CA THR A 365 -27.86 41.70 18.42
C THR A 365 -28.27 43.16 18.55
N ALA A 366 -28.77 43.75 17.46
CA ALA A 366 -29.50 45.01 17.48
C ALA A 366 -30.89 44.80 18.14
N PRO A 367 -31.44 45.79 18.84
CA PRO A 367 -32.76 45.68 19.47
C PRO A 367 -33.87 45.72 18.42
N PRO A 368 -35.03 45.07 18.68
CA PRO A 368 -36.14 45.03 17.73
C PRO A 368 -36.88 46.38 17.69
N PRO A 369 -37.44 46.79 16.54
CA PRO A 369 -38.29 47.96 16.47
C PRO A 369 -39.65 47.69 17.13
N LEU A 370 -40.12 48.69 17.87
CA LEU A 370 -41.42 48.75 18.54
C LEU A 370 -42.57 48.63 17.52
N ARG A 371 -43.51 47.72 17.78
CA ARG A 371 -44.79 47.64 17.05
C ARG A 371 -45.71 48.79 17.47
N PRO A 372 -46.40 49.47 16.54
CA PRO A 372 -47.54 50.29 16.87
C PRO A 372 -48.79 49.42 17.12
N VAL A 373 -49.53 49.80 18.15
CA VAL A 373 -50.74 49.18 18.65
C VAL A 373 -51.95 50.00 18.18
N VAL A 374 -52.87 49.31 17.48
CA VAL A 374 -54.34 49.43 17.49
C VAL A 374 -54.99 50.57 16.68
N ARG A 375 -55.92 50.19 15.78
CA ARG A 375 -57.38 50.32 15.99
C ARG A 375 -58.16 49.52 14.97
N GLY A 376 -59.15 48.77 15.46
CA GLY A 376 -60.02 47.92 14.68
C GLY A 376 -61.32 48.60 14.25
N SER A 377 -61.97 47.94 13.30
CA SER A 377 -63.40 47.99 12.96
C SER A 377 -63.55 46.90 11.89
N GLY A 378 -64.24 45.79 12.09
CA GLY A 378 -65.66 45.70 12.35
C GLY A 378 -66.34 45.26 11.06
N GLY A 379 -66.96 44.08 11.02
CA GLY A 379 -67.73 43.63 9.85
C GLY A 379 -67.77 42.12 9.66
N ARG A 380 -68.85 41.51 10.15
CA ARG A 380 -69.29 40.11 9.96
C ARG A 380 -70.24 40.06 8.72
N PRO A 381 -70.93 38.93 8.40
CA PRO A 381 -70.55 37.84 7.48
C PRO A 381 -71.50 37.67 6.26
N ALA A 382 -71.19 36.76 5.32
CA ALA A 382 -72.13 36.06 4.39
C ALA A 382 -71.33 34.99 3.61
N SER A 383 -71.51 33.68 3.78
CA SER A 383 -72.55 32.76 3.28
C SER A 383 -72.53 32.44 1.77
N ALA A 384 -72.40 31.12 1.47
CA ALA A 384 -72.75 30.37 0.24
C ALA A 384 -71.88 30.69 -1.02
N ARG A 385 -71.46 29.75 -1.88
CA ARG A 385 -71.90 28.40 -2.27
C ARG A 385 -70.69 27.51 -2.58
#